data_AF-A0A9X8HA83-F1
#
_entry.id   AF-A0A9X8HA83-F1
#
_cell.length_a   1.000
_cell.length_b   1.000
_cell.length_c   1.000
_cell.angle_alpha   90.00
_cell.angle_beta   90.00
_cell.angle_gamma   90.00
#
_symmetry.space_group_name_H-M   'P 1'
#
loop_
_entity.id
_entity.type
_entity.pdbx_description
1 polymer ?
#
loop_
_entity_poly.entity_id
_entity_poly.type
_entity_poly.pdbx_seq_one_letter_code
_entity_poly.pdbx_strand_id
1 'polypeptide(L)'
;LHWRSVTLVHDLSGGMKRKLSLAIALLGDSHIVFLHEPTSGMDLYSRRSMDSGAASQQDAVVMNQLRKVYKDGKVGVASVSLGLPKGECFGYLGINGAGKTTTMKMLTGDLVASSGSATLGGFDILAQQLDVRRLIGYCPQFDALIDLLGVREHLELYAAIKGISAINDTVATLMAQMNLDD
;
A
#
# COMPACT_ATOMS: atom_id res chain seq x y z
N LEU A 1 -8.02 9.40 38.94
CA LEU A 1 -8.03 10.00 37.59
C LEU A 1 -6.60 10.01 37.09
N HIS A 2 -6.19 8.90 36.46
CA HIS A 2 -4.88 8.77 35.83
C HIS A 2 -5.00 9.37 34.44
N TRP A 3 -4.63 10.64 34.29
CA TRP A 3 -4.48 11.25 32.96
C TRP A 3 -3.27 10.57 32.33
N ARG A 4 -3.48 9.49 31.57
CA ARG A 4 -2.43 9.00 30.68
C ARG A 4 -2.16 10.14 29.71
N SER A 5 -0.95 10.67 29.72
CA SER A 5 -0.47 11.59 28.70
C SER A 5 -0.54 10.85 27.37
N VAL A 6 -1.56 11.14 26.56
CA VAL A 6 -1.67 10.59 25.21
C VAL A 6 -0.56 11.20 24.38
N THR A 7 0.27 10.37 23.78
CA THR A 7 1.32 10.83 22.88
C THR A 7 0.68 11.20 21.55
N LEU A 8 0.56 12.49 21.29
CA LEU A 8 0.02 12.99 20.02
C LEU A 8 0.98 12.68 18.87
N VAL A 9 0.43 12.44 17.69
CA VAL A 9 1.25 12.08 16.54
C VAL A 9 2.25 13.17 16.15
N HIS A 10 1.95 14.44 16.43
CA HIS A 10 2.90 15.53 16.19
C HIS A 10 4.20 15.41 17.01
N ASP A 11 4.16 14.77 18.18
CA ASP A 11 5.28 14.64 19.13
C ASP A 11 6.15 13.42 18.80
N LEU A 12 5.71 12.56 17.88
CA LEU A 12 6.44 11.38 17.46
C LEU A 12 7.71 11.76 16.67
N SER A 13 8.80 11.05 16.97
CA SER A 13 9.98 11.06 16.09
C SER A 13 9.60 10.56 14.68
N GLY A 14 10.35 10.99 13.66
CA GLY A 14 10.13 10.51 12.28
C GLY A 14 10.13 8.98 12.15
N GLY A 15 10.93 8.28 12.96
CA GLY A 15 10.93 6.82 13.03
C GLY A 15 9.63 6.23 13.59
N MET A 16 9.04 6.86 14.61
CA MET A 16 7.74 6.44 15.16
C MET A 16 6.58 6.78 14.22
N LYS A 17 6.61 7.92 13.54
CA LYS A 17 5.68 8.25 12.45
C LYS A 17 5.72 7.22 11.32
N ARG A 18 6.92 6.75 10.97
CA ARG A 18 7.12 5.68 9.97
C ARG A 18 6.49 4.35 10.41
N LYS A 19 6.69 3.96 11.68
CA LYS A 19 6.10 2.75 12.26
C LYS A 19 4.57 2.82 12.30
N LEU A 20 4.01 3.96 12.71
CA LEU A 20 2.57 4.19 12.71
C LEU A 20 1.99 4.10 11.29
N SER A 21 2.66 4.70 10.30
CA SER A 21 2.24 4.62 8.90
C SER A 21 2.25 3.18 8.37
N LEU A 22 3.27 2.38 8.75
CA LEU A 22 3.33 0.96 8.43
C LEU A 22 2.23 0.16 9.12
N ALA A 23 1.94 0.46 10.39
CA ALA A 23 0.87 -0.15 11.16
C ALA A 23 -0.51 0.09 10.50
N ILE A 24 -0.78 1.32 10.05
CA ILE A 24 -2.01 1.67 9.33
C ILE A 24 -2.11 0.88 8.01
N ALA A 25 -1.00 0.74 7.28
CA ALA A 25 -0.97 -0.01 6.06
C ALA A 25 -1.27 -1.50 6.28
N LEU A 26 -0.82 -2.06 7.40
CA LEU A 26 -1.04 -3.46 7.81
C LEU A 26 -2.36 -3.72 8.53
N LEU A 27 -3.19 -2.69 8.79
CA LEU A 27 -4.51 -2.91 9.38
C LEU A 27 -5.38 -3.79 8.47
N GLY A 28 -5.90 -4.88 9.03
CA GLY A 28 -6.77 -5.85 8.34
C GLY A 28 -6.01 -6.86 7.47
N ASP A 29 -6.74 -7.80 6.87
CA ASP A 29 -6.18 -8.81 5.95
C ASP A 29 -5.89 -8.22 4.56
N SER A 30 -5.07 -7.17 4.51
CA SER A 30 -4.64 -6.57 3.23
C SER A 30 -3.81 -7.59 2.45
N HIS A 31 -4.23 -7.90 1.22
CA HIS A 31 -3.52 -8.86 0.35
C HIS A 31 -2.21 -8.29 -0.21
N ILE A 32 -2.15 -6.98 -0.36
CA ILE A 32 -0.94 -6.26 -0.78
C ILE A 32 -0.81 -4.96 0.00
N VAL A 33 0.43 -4.60 0.35
CA VAL A 33 0.76 -3.32 0.96
C VAL A 33 1.65 -2.52 0.02
N PHE A 34 1.17 -1.37 -0.45
CA PHE A 34 1.96 -0.42 -1.21
C PHE A 34 2.69 0.54 -0.25
N LEU A 35 4.03 0.47 -0.25
CA LEU A 35 4.89 1.41 0.45
C LEU A 35 5.37 2.47 -0.55
N HIS A 36 4.85 3.70 -0.47
CA HIS A 36 5.35 4.77 -1.32
C HIS A 36 6.74 5.21 -0.84
N GLU A 37 7.79 4.87 -1.60
CA GLU A 37 9.21 5.15 -1.33
C GLU A 37 9.67 4.80 0.09
N PRO A 38 10.23 3.59 0.34
CA PRO A 38 11.19 3.45 1.42
C PRO A 38 12.34 4.41 1.10
N THR A 39 12.41 5.52 1.82
CA THR A 39 13.57 6.41 1.84
C THR A 39 14.82 5.54 1.91
N SER A 40 15.59 5.55 0.81
CA SER A 40 16.97 5.05 0.69
C SER A 40 17.37 4.04 1.76
N GLY A 41 17.05 2.75 1.57
CA GLY A 41 17.57 1.72 2.46
C GLY A 41 16.72 0.46 2.71
N MET A 42 15.56 0.27 2.07
CA MET A 42 14.93 -1.06 2.05
C MET A 42 15.08 -1.70 0.68
N ASP A 43 16.10 -2.53 0.56
CA ASP A 43 16.25 -3.49 -0.53
C ASP A 43 15.32 -4.68 -0.28
N LEU A 44 14.33 -4.85 -1.16
CA LEU A 44 13.58 -6.10 -1.28
C LEU A 44 13.41 -6.43 -2.77
N TYR A 45 14.19 -7.43 -3.20
CA TYR A 45 14.19 -8.03 -4.52
C TYR A 45 13.11 -9.12 -4.61
N SER A 46 12.12 -8.94 -5.48
CA SER A 46 11.41 -10.07 -6.10
C SER A 46 11.56 -9.96 -7.61
N ARG A 47 12.58 -10.64 -8.13
CA ARG A 47 12.86 -10.72 -9.57
C ARG A 47 12.06 -11.88 -10.14
N ARG A 48 10.86 -11.60 -10.63
CA ARG A 48 10.19 -12.44 -11.64
C ARG A 48 9.74 -11.53 -12.78
N SER A 49 10.64 -11.31 -13.75
CA SER A 49 10.19 -11.02 -15.10
C SER A 49 9.40 -12.24 -15.59
N MET A 50 8.27 -12.01 -16.25
CA MET A 50 7.51 -13.05 -16.93
C MET A 50 8.30 -13.59 -18.15
N ASP A 51 9.44 -14.24 -17.92
CA ASP A 51 10.23 -14.82 -19.02
C ASP A 51 9.84 -16.28 -19.32
N SER A 52 8.97 -16.92 -18.54
CA SER A 52 8.53 -18.29 -18.84
C SER A 52 7.36 -18.85 -18.00
N GLY A 53 6.82 -18.09 -17.04
CA GLY A 53 5.67 -18.54 -16.23
C GLY A 53 4.51 -17.55 -16.36
N ALA A 54 3.38 -18.02 -16.89
CA ALA A 54 2.15 -17.23 -16.90
C ALA A 54 1.79 -16.80 -15.47
N ALA A 55 1.26 -15.59 -15.29
CA ALA A 55 0.64 -15.21 -14.02
C ALA A 55 -0.34 -16.31 -13.59
N SER A 56 -0.17 -16.79 -12.37
CA SER A 56 -1.08 -17.81 -11.86
C SER A 56 -2.39 -17.13 -11.48
N GLN A 57 -3.53 -17.81 -11.65
CA GLN A 57 -4.82 -17.28 -11.20
C GLN A 57 -4.89 -17.10 -9.67
N GLN A 58 -3.85 -17.53 -8.94
CA GLN A 58 -3.68 -17.38 -7.49
C GLN A 58 -2.84 -16.16 -7.09
N ASP A 59 -2.27 -15.44 -8.05
CA ASP A 59 -1.46 -14.26 -7.77
C ASP A 59 -2.35 -13.13 -7.19
N ALA A 60 -1.88 -12.48 -6.13
CA ALA A 60 -2.56 -11.36 -5.50
C ALA A 60 -2.57 -10.11 -6.38
N VAL A 61 -1.59 -9.92 -7.27
CA VAL A 61 -1.63 -8.90 -8.32
C VAL A 61 -1.27 -9.53 -9.64
N VAL A 62 -2.06 -9.25 -10.67
CA VAL A 62 -1.75 -9.62 -12.04
C VAL A 62 -1.81 -8.36 -12.90
N MET A 63 -0.75 -8.08 -13.63
CA MET A 63 -0.69 -7.04 -14.66
C MET A 63 -0.43 -7.72 -16.00
N ASN A 64 -1.21 -7.36 -17.00
CA ASN A 64 -1.06 -7.86 -18.36
C ASN A 64 -0.92 -6.70 -19.34
N GLN A 65 0.30 -6.50 -19.84
CA GLN A 65 0.68 -5.47 -20.81
C GLN A 65 0.20 -4.07 -20.42
N LEU A 66 0.26 -3.77 -19.12
CA LEU A 66 -0.24 -2.52 -18.56
C LEU A 66 0.59 -1.35 -19.09
N ARG A 67 -0.06 -0.38 -19.72
CA ARG A 67 0.59 0.71 -20.43
C ARG A 67 -0.08 2.04 -20.15
N LYS A 68 0.73 3.10 -20.05
CA LYS A 68 0.25 4.47 -19.91
C LYS A 68 0.96 5.42 -20.88
N VAL A 69 0.15 6.11 -21.68
CA VAL A 69 0.54 7.27 -22.50
C VAL A 69 -0.29 8.47 -22.05
N TYR A 70 0.38 9.58 -21.81
CA TYR A 70 -0.25 10.84 -21.43
C TYR A 70 -0.71 11.62 -22.67
N LYS A 71 -1.54 12.66 -22.47
CA LYS A 71 -2.15 13.43 -23.57
C LYS A 71 -1.12 14.13 -24.48
N ASP A 72 0.04 14.44 -23.93
CA ASP A 72 1.20 15.02 -24.63
C ASP A 72 2.04 13.98 -25.41
N GLY A 73 1.60 12.71 -25.44
CA GLY A 73 2.32 11.62 -26.08
C GLY A 73 3.43 11.00 -25.23
N LYS A 74 3.69 11.54 -24.03
CA LYS A 74 4.72 10.99 -23.14
C LYS A 74 4.33 9.59 -22.68
N VAL A 75 5.24 8.63 -22.85
CA VAL A 75 5.07 7.26 -22.34
C VAL A 75 5.43 7.24 -20.86
N GLY A 76 4.43 7.08 -19.99
CA GLY A 76 4.61 6.96 -18.56
C GLY A 76 4.97 5.55 -18.11
N VAL A 77 4.40 4.54 -18.80
CA VAL A 77 4.68 3.11 -18.62
C VAL A 77 4.55 2.47 -20.00
N ALA A 78 5.58 1.77 -20.47
CA ALA A 78 5.63 1.26 -21.84
C ALA A 78 4.80 -0.01 -22.06
N SER A 79 5.01 -1.03 -21.23
CA SER A 79 4.22 -2.27 -21.16
C SER A 79 4.76 -3.07 -19.99
N VAL A 80 3.97 -3.26 -18.94
CA VAL A 80 4.35 -4.04 -17.76
C VAL A 80 3.44 -5.25 -17.65
N SER A 81 4.04 -6.44 -17.64
CA SER A 81 3.37 -7.68 -17.31
C SER A 81 4.08 -8.34 -16.14
N LEU A 82 3.33 -8.62 -15.07
CA LEU A 82 3.87 -9.13 -13.82
C LEU A 82 2.77 -9.83 -13.01
N GLY A 83 3.13 -10.93 -12.33
CA GLY A 83 2.29 -11.62 -11.34
C GLY A 83 2.98 -11.59 -9.98
N LEU A 84 2.25 -11.23 -8.92
CA LEU A 84 2.75 -11.17 -7.54
C LEU A 84 1.95 -12.14 -6.67
N PRO A 85 2.58 -13.17 -6.07
CA PRO A 85 1.92 -14.08 -5.14
C PRO A 85 1.39 -13.37 -3.89
N LYS A 86 0.38 -13.97 -3.24
CA LYS A 86 -0.12 -13.49 -1.94
C LYS A 86 0.95 -13.66 -0.86
N GLY A 87 1.13 -12.64 -0.02
CA GLY A 87 2.05 -12.68 1.13
C GLY A 87 3.49 -12.32 0.79
N GLU A 88 3.81 -11.96 -0.45
CA GLU A 88 5.12 -11.44 -0.82
C GLU A 88 5.17 -9.90 -0.71
N CYS A 89 6.28 -9.37 -0.22
CA CYS A 89 6.58 -7.94 -0.32
C CYS A 89 7.14 -7.62 -1.71
N PHE A 90 6.57 -6.61 -2.37
CA PHE A 90 7.02 -6.14 -3.67
C PHE A 90 7.32 -4.64 -3.67
N GLY A 91 8.43 -4.26 -4.30
CA GLY A 91 8.84 -2.86 -4.47
C GLY A 91 9.17 -2.52 -5.91
N TYR A 92 8.77 -1.34 -6.37
CA TYR A 92 9.21 -0.80 -7.66
C TYR A 92 10.59 -0.15 -7.51
N LEU A 93 11.62 -0.67 -8.20
CA LEU A 93 12.96 -0.08 -8.26
C LEU A 93 13.23 0.54 -9.63
N GLY A 94 13.90 1.68 -9.67
CA GLY A 94 14.31 2.34 -10.91
C GLY A 94 14.63 3.82 -10.72
N ILE A 95 15.21 4.46 -11.73
CA ILE A 95 15.46 5.90 -11.72
C ILE A 95 14.15 6.70 -11.73
N ASN A 96 14.23 7.99 -11.42
CA ASN A 96 13.10 8.90 -11.57
C ASN A 96 12.64 8.92 -13.04
N GLY A 97 11.32 8.86 -13.25
CA GLY A 97 10.73 8.76 -14.58
C GLY A 97 10.60 7.34 -15.15
N ALA A 98 11.08 6.29 -14.47
CA ALA A 98 10.93 4.90 -14.90
C ALA A 98 9.48 4.36 -14.86
N GLY A 99 8.51 5.15 -14.38
CA GLY A 99 7.09 4.76 -14.35
C GLY A 99 6.61 4.09 -13.06
N LYS A 100 7.40 4.09 -11.98
CA LYS A 100 7.04 3.49 -10.68
C LYS A 100 5.73 4.04 -10.11
N THR A 101 5.69 5.35 -9.85
CA THR A 101 4.51 6.06 -9.32
C THR A 101 3.34 5.97 -10.29
N THR A 102 3.61 6.00 -11.60
CA THR A 102 2.58 5.83 -12.63
C THR A 102 1.93 4.45 -12.56
N THR A 103 2.73 3.39 -12.39
CA THR A 103 2.24 2.01 -12.27
C THR A 103 1.43 1.84 -10.99
N MET A 104 1.92 2.36 -9.87
CA MET A 104 1.21 2.30 -8.60
C MET A 104 -0.14 3.04 -8.66
N LYS A 105 -0.18 4.25 -9.24
CA LYS A 105 -1.44 4.99 -9.42
C LYS A 105 -2.43 4.25 -10.32
N MET A 106 -1.95 3.44 -11.27
CA MET A 106 -2.84 2.56 -12.03
C MET A 106 -3.40 1.45 -11.15
N LEU A 107 -2.55 0.75 -10.39
CA LEU A 107 -2.98 -0.33 -9.50
C LEU A 107 -3.93 0.12 -8.37
N THR A 108 -3.78 1.35 -7.86
CA THR A 108 -4.69 1.92 -6.86
C THR A 108 -5.99 2.48 -7.45
N GLY A 109 -6.10 2.52 -8.79
CA GLY A 109 -7.26 3.07 -9.49
C GLY A 109 -7.29 4.59 -9.61
N ASP A 110 -6.24 5.29 -9.19
CA ASP A 110 -6.12 6.76 -9.28
C ASP A 110 -5.76 7.26 -10.69
N LEU A 111 -5.23 6.37 -11.53
CA LEU A 111 -4.86 6.66 -12.91
C LEU A 111 -5.35 5.55 -13.83
N VAL A 112 -6.14 5.90 -14.84
CA VAL A 112 -6.60 4.92 -15.83
C VAL A 112 -5.47 4.59 -16.80
N ALA A 113 -5.23 3.29 -17.03
CA ALA A 113 -4.28 2.81 -18.03
C ALA A 113 -4.74 3.21 -19.45
N SER A 114 -3.78 3.41 -20.36
CA SER A 114 -4.10 3.63 -21.79
C SER A 114 -4.42 2.32 -22.51
N SER A 115 -3.81 1.22 -22.08
CA SER A 115 -4.10 -0.13 -22.56
C SER A 115 -3.58 -1.17 -21.55
N GLY A 116 -3.96 -2.44 -21.77
CA GLY A 116 -3.66 -3.53 -20.86
C GLY A 116 -4.72 -3.68 -19.77
N SER A 117 -4.49 -4.62 -18.85
CA SER A 117 -5.39 -4.91 -17.73
C SER A 117 -4.61 -5.22 -16.47
N ALA A 118 -5.26 -5.06 -15.32
CA ALA A 118 -4.72 -5.55 -14.06
C ALA A 118 -5.84 -6.02 -13.12
N THR A 119 -5.50 -6.98 -12.27
CA THR A 119 -6.39 -7.48 -11.22
C THR A 119 -5.65 -7.51 -9.89
N LEU A 120 -6.39 -7.33 -8.80
CA LEU A 120 -5.88 -7.40 -7.44
C LEU A 120 -6.80 -8.27 -6.59
N GLY A 121 -6.25 -9.35 -6.02
CA GLY A 121 -7.02 -10.40 -5.33
C GLY A 121 -8.14 -10.98 -6.19
N GLY A 122 -7.93 -11.05 -7.51
CA GLY A 122 -8.93 -11.51 -8.48
C GLY A 122 -9.95 -10.46 -8.92
N PHE A 123 -9.95 -9.26 -8.33
CA PHE A 123 -10.85 -8.16 -8.71
C PHE A 123 -10.22 -7.26 -9.76
N ASP A 124 -10.99 -6.86 -10.78
CA ASP A 124 -10.53 -5.89 -11.77
C ASP A 124 -10.37 -4.49 -11.14
N ILE A 125 -9.21 -3.86 -11.36
CA ILE A 125 -8.84 -2.58 -10.73
C ILE A 125 -9.67 -1.38 -11.20
N LEU A 126 -10.38 -1.49 -12.33
CA LEU A 126 -11.24 -0.43 -12.86
C LEU A 126 -12.71 -0.71 -12.56
N ALA A 127 -13.16 -1.96 -12.72
CA ALA A 127 -14.56 -2.32 -12.55
C ALA A 127 -14.95 -2.54 -11.07
N GLN A 128 -14.02 -2.97 -10.22
CA GLN A 128 -14.30 -3.44 -8.85
C GLN A 128 -13.49 -2.67 -7.80
N GLN A 129 -13.41 -1.35 -7.95
CA GLN A 129 -12.57 -0.48 -7.11
C GLN A 129 -12.85 -0.59 -5.62
N LEU A 130 -14.10 -0.80 -5.21
CA LEU A 130 -14.46 -0.93 -3.79
C LEU A 130 -13.84 -2.19 -3.17
N ASP A 131 -13.89 -3.32 -3.87
CA ASP A 131 -13.30 -4.58 -3.41
C ASP A 131 -11.77 -4.50 -3.42
N VAL A 132 -11.20 -3.92 -4.49
CA VAL A 132 -9.75 -3.69 -4.59
C VAL A 132 -9.23 -2.82 -3.46
N ARG A 133 -9.93 -1.73 -3.10
CA ARG A 133 -9.54 -0.84 -1.99
C ARG A 133 -9.53 -1.52 -0.63
N ARG A 134 -10.37 -2.54 -0.42
CA ARG A 134 -10.38 -3.33 0.83
C ARG A 134 -9.16 -4.26 0.94
N LEU A 135 -8.60 -4.65 -0.20
CA LEU A 135 -7.45 -5.56 -0.26
C LEU A 135 -6.10 -4.84 -0.24
N ILE A 136 -6.10 -3.52 -0.40
CA ILE A 136 -4.88 -2.70 -0.40
C ILE A 136 -4.64 -2.10 0.99
N GLY A 137 -3.46 -2.36 1.53
CA GLY A 137 -2.82 -1.51 2.52
C GLY A 137 -2.03 -0.41 1.81
N TYR A 138 -2.30 0.86 2.09
CA TYR A 138 -1.57 1.97 1.47
C TYR A 138 -0.84 2.78 2.53
N CYS A 139 0.49 2.92 2.38
CA CYS A 139 1.31 3.81 3.19
C CYS A 139 1.66 5.07 2.36
N PRO A 140 0.98 6.21 2.58
CA PRO A 140 1.24 7.45 1.84
C PRO A 140 2.67 7.99 2.05
N GLN A 141 3.17 8.73 1.06
CA GLN A 141 4.52 9.34 1.05
C GLN A 141 4.65 10.54 2.00
N PHE A 142 3.55 11.26 2.23
CA PHE A 142 3.46 12.40 3.13
C PHE A 142 2.38 12.12 4.16
N ASP A 143 2.64 12.60 5.39
CA ASP A 143 1.88 12.35 6.61
C ASP A 143 0.36 12.45 6.37
N ALA A 144 -0.29 11.32 6.06
CA ALA A 144 -1.72 11.13 6.31
C ALA A 144 -2.01 10.93 7.81
N LEU A 145 -1.00 11.27 8.62
CA LEU A 145 -1.03 11.32 10.05
C LEU A 145 -1.70 12.64 10.44
N ILE A 146 -2.87 12.52 11.06
CA ILE A 146 -3.61 13.61 11.68
C ILE A 146 -2.90 13.98 12.99
N ASP A 147 -2.08 15.01 12.95
CA ASP A 147 -1.23 15.46 14.07
C ASP A 147 -1.96 15.61 15.42
N LEU A 148 -3.29 15.82 15.40
CA LEU A 148 -4.14 16.02 16.56
C LEU A 148 -4.65 14.73 17.22
N LEU A 149 -4.42 13.57 16.61
CA LEU A 149 -4.80 12.27 17.17
C LEU A 149 -3.62 11.63 17.89
N GLY A 150 -3.91 10.83 18.91
CA GLY A 150 -2.97 9.89 19.50
C GLY A 150 -2.74 8.66 18.61
N VAL A 151 -1.67 7.92 18.89
CA VAL A 151 -1.28 6.73 18.13
C VAL A 151 -2.41 5.70 18.03
N ARG A 152 -3.04 5.39 19.16
CA ARG A 152 -4.17 4.45 19.23
C ARG A 152 -5.39 4.95 18.48
N GLU A 153 -5.76 6.22 18.70
CA GLU A 153 -6.92 6.84 18.05
C GLU A 153 -6.77 6.81 16.52
N HIS A 154 -5.53 6.99 16.04
CA HIS A 154 -5.20 6.80 14.63
C HIS A 154 -5.51 5.41 14.12
N LEU A 155 -5.01 4.38 14.81
CA LEU A 155 -5.19 3.00 14.39
C LEU A 155 -6.66 2.59 14.47
N GLU A 156 -7.39 3.05 15.48
CA GLU A 156 -8.83 2.82 15.64
C GLU A 156 -9.64 3.48 14.52
N LEU A 157 -9.32 4.73 14.16
CA LEU A 157 -9.96 5.45 13.06
C LEU A 157 -9.80 4.68 11.74
N TYR A 158 -8.57 4.29 11.40
CA TYR A 158 -8.30 3.56 10.16
C TYR A 158 -8.88 2.13 10.20
N ALA A 159 -8.90 1.47 11.35
CA ALA A 159 -9.54 0.16 11.51
C ALA A 159 -11.05 0.24 11.26
N ALA A 160 -11.70 1.28 11.76
CA ALA A 160 -13.12 1.55 11.53
C ALA A 160 -13.41 1.83 10.04
N ILE A 161 -12.58 2.66 9.38
CA ILE A 161 -12.71 2.93 7.94
C ILE A 161 -12.57 1.64 7.11
N LYS A 162 -11.65 0.75 7.51
CA LYS A 162 -11.48 -0.57 6.87
C LYS A 162 -12.55 -1.59 7.24
N GLY A 163 -13.48 -1.27 8.16
CA GLY A 163 -14.56 -2.16 8.58
C GLY A 163 -14.10 -3.35 9.40
N ILE A 164 -13.00 -3.22 10.15
CA ILE A 164 -12.49 -4.28 11.04
C ILE A 164 -13.45 -4.45 12.22
N SER A 165 -13.88 -5.68 12.49
CA SER A 165 -14.84 -5.99 13.56
C SER A 165 -14.20 -6.08 14.96
N ALA A 166 -12.94 -6.53 15.06
CA ALA A 166 -12.20 -6.64 16.32
C ALA A 166 -11.17 -5.50 16.49
N ILE A 167 -11.63 -4.24 16.44
CA ILE A 167 -10.76 -3.05 16.41
C ILE A 167 -9.79 -3.04 17.60
N ASN A 168 -10.30 -3.13 18.83
CA ASN A 168 -9.47 -3.00 20.03
C ASN A 168 -8.33 -4.03 20.09
N ASP A 169 -8.63 -5.30 19.83
CA ASP A 169 -7.65 -6.39 19.83
C ASP A 169 -6.63 -6.24 18.70
N THR A 170 -7.11 -5.86 17.51
CA THR A 170 -6.26 -5.61 16.34
C THR A 170 -5.28 -4.46 16.62
N VAL A 171 -5.78 -3.35 17.14
CA VAL A 171 -4.99 -2.16 17.46
C VAL A 171 -3.97 -2.47 18.56
N ALA A 172 -4.37 -3.15 19.64
CA ALA A 172 -3.46 -3.54 20.71
C ALA A 172 -2.32 -4.45 20.20
N THR A 173 -2.66 -5.42 19.34
CA THR A 173 -1.69 -6.33 18.72
C THR A 173 -0.70 -5.57 17.83
N LEU A 174 -1.19 -4.67 16.97
CA LEU A 174 -0.36 -3.88 16.07
C LEU A 174 0.55 -2.91 16.81
N MET A 175 0.05 -2.25 17.86
CA MET A 175 0.87 -1.37 18.71
C MET A 175 2.01 -2.14 19.36
N ALA A 176 1.74 -3.33 19.90
CA ALA A 176 2.76 -4.20 20.48
C ALA A 176 3.79 -4.67 19.43
N GLN A 177 3.35 -5.14 18.27
CA GLN A 177 4.22 -5.60 17.18
C GLN A 177 5.13 -4.50 16.63
N MET A 178 4.64 -3.26 16.57
CA MET A 178 5.38 -2.11 16.04
C MET A 178 6.17 -1.36 17.12
N ASN A 179 6.03 -1.76 18.38
CA ASN A 179 6.59 -1.08 19.55
C ASN A 179 6.21 0.40 19.54
N LEU A 180 4.90 0.64 19.52
CA LEU A 180 4.25 1.95 19.58
C LEU A 180 3.58 2.12 20.95
N ASP A 181 3.79 3.27 21.57
CA ASP A 181 3.19 3.62 22.86
C ASP A 181 1.89 4.43 22.68
N ASP A 182 1.07 4.47 23.74
CA ASP A 182 -0.13 5.31 23.83
C ASP A 182 0.20 6.80 24.04
#